data_AF-A0AAZ3PSK8-F1
#
_entry.id   AF-A0AAZ3PSK8-F1
#
_cell.length_a   1.000
_cell.length_b   1.000
_cell.length_c   1.000
_cell.angle_alpha   90.00
_cell.angle_beta   90.00
_cell.angle_gamma   90.00
#
_symmetry.space_group_name_H-M   'P 1'
#
loop_
_entity.id
_entity.type
_entity.pdbx_description
1 polymer ?
#
loop_
_entity_poly.entity_id
_entity_poly.type
_entity_poly.pdbx_seq_one_letter_code
_entity_poly.pdbx_strand_id
1 'polypeptide(L)'
;RPTSPIRRNPAGNVERPMVQRLPEPQDVVDCLDLKTFDTPPYYSTSSESFRNTVEGYSAPQGGYDPVVRSLHNLAHLFLNGTGGQTHLSPNDPIFVLLHTFTDAIFDEWLSRHAPGIAVYPEEDAPIGHNRQFNMVPFWPPVTNAEMFVTAPENLGYTYEVTWPSEIVAAVLVAAVVSGSWRVPCVPATSARLRDWSRC
;
A
#
# COMPACT_ATOMS: atom_id res chain seq x y z
N ARG A 1 31.63 1.28 10.64
CA ARG A 1 31.24 0.43 11.79
C ARG A 1 29.80 0.80 12.14
N PRO A 2 28.86 -0.14 12.34
CA PRO A 2 27.53 0.20 12.84
C PRO A 2 27.66 0.92 14.19
N THR A 3 26.96 2.03 14.36
CA THR A 3 27.14 2.95 15.49
C THR A 3 26.25 2.63 16.71
N SER A 4 25.17 1.85 16.53
CA SER A 4 24.26 1.41 17.61
C SER A 4 23.38 0.23 17.18
N PRO A 5 22.83 -0.58 18.10
CA PRO A 5 21.90 -1.66 17.78
C PRO A 5 20.53 -1.11 17.36
N ILE A 6 19.77 -1.94 16.62
CA ILE A 6 18.36 -1.67 16.28
C ILE A 6 17.54 -1.51 17.56
N ARG A 7 16.68 -0.50 17.59
CA ARG A 7 15.68 -0.27 18.64
C ARG A 7 14.31 -0.60 18.08
N ARG A 8 13.50 -1.36 18.82
CA ARG A 8 12.13 -1.71 18.43
C ARG A 8 11.31 -1.92 19.69
N ASN A 9 10.12 -1.33 19.75
CA ASN A 9 9.19 -1.47 20.86
C ASN A 9 7.73 -1.43 20.34
N PRO A 10 7.27 -2.47 19.63
CA PRO A 10 5.97 -2.46 18.96
C PRO A 10 4.83 -2.09 19.90
N ALA A 11 3.91 -1.23 19.47
CA ALA A 11 2.81 -0.68 20.27
C ALA A 11 3.24 0.15 21.51
N GLY A 12 4.54 0.39 21.71
CA GLY A 12 5.07 0.98 22.93
C GLY A 12 4.99 2.51 23.03
N ASN A 13 4.42 3.20 22.04
CA ASN A 13 4.29 4.66 22.06
C ASN A 13 3.05 5.10 22.86
N VAL A 14 3.19 5.14 24.18
CA VAL A 14 2.11 5.52 25.11
C VAL A 14 1.69 6.99 25.01
N GLU A 15 2.58 7.86 24.52
CA GLU A 15 2.29 9.28 24.30
C GLU A 15 1.39 9.50 23.08
N ARG A 16 1.32 8.52 22.17
CA ARG A 16 0.54 8.58 20.95
C ARG A 16 -0.30 7.30 20.75
N PRO A 17 -1.43 7.14 21.44
CA PRO A 17 -2.25 5.92 21.41
C PRO A 17 -2.71 5.48 20.01
N MET A 18 -2.93 6.44 19.09
CA MET A 18 -3.33 6.16 17.71
C MET A 18 -2.32 5.32 16.92
N VAL A 19 -1.05 5.25 17.34
CA VAL A 19 -0.02 4.43 16.68
C VAL A 19 0.29 3.12 17.41
N GLN A 20 -0.52 2.74 18.41
CA GLN A 20 -0.33 1.51 19.17
C GLN A 20 -1.02 0.29 18.55
N ARG A 21 -1.71 0.48 17.42
CA ARG A 21 -2.34 -0.60 16.65
C ARG A 21 -1.91 -0.49 15.18
N LEU A 22 -1.86 -1.63 14.52
CA LEU A 22 -1.65 -1.70 13.08
C LEU A 22 -2.94 -1.31 12.32
N PRO A 23 -2.84 -1.00 11.02
CA PRO A 23 -4.02 -0.82 10.16
C PRO A 23 -4.93 -2.05 10.17
N GLU A 24 -6.22 -1.82 9.98
CA GLU A 24 -7.22 -2.88 9.83
C GLU A 24 -7.27 -3.37 8.37
N PRO A 25 -7.71 -4.61 8.10
CA PRO A 25 -7.85 -5.09 6.72
C PRO A 25 -8.77 -4.23 5.85
N GLN A 26 -9.80 -3.61 6.45
CA GLN A 26 -10.71 -2.70 5.74
C GLN A 26 -10.00 -1.45 5.24
N ASP A 27 -8.96 -0.96 5.94
CA ASP A 27 -8.20 0.22 5.51
C ASP A 27 -7.55 -0.01 4.15
N VAL A 28 -7.14 -1.25 3.86
CA VAL A 28 -6.56 -1.63 2.56
C VAL A 28 -7.64 -1.64 1.47
N VAL A 29 -8.84 -2.14 1.78
CA VAL A 29 -9.97 -2.15 0.84
C VAL A 29 -10.35 -0.73 0.46
N ASP A 30 -10.58 0.12 1.45
CA ASP A 30 -11.00 1.51 1.25
C ASP A 30 -9.95 2.30 0.45
N CYS A 31 -8.67 2.07 0.73
CA CYS A 31 -7.58 2.70 -0.01
C CYS A 31 -7.55 2.26 -1.48
N LEU A 32 -7.79 0.97 -1.77
CA LEU A 32 -7.78 0.43 -3.15
C LEU A 32 -8.95 0.95 -4.00
N ASP A 33 -10.01 1.47 -3.38
CA ASP A 33 -11.18 2.03 -4.08
C ASP A 33 -10.94 3.45 -4.61
N LEU A 34 -9.89 4.14 -4.14
CA LEU A 34 -9.49 5.45 -4.63
C LEU A 34 -8.99 5.35 -6.07
N LYS A 35 -9.64 6.03 -7.02
CA LYS A 35 -9.33 5.93 -8.46
C LYS A 35 -8.21 6.86 -8.92
N THR A 36 -7.96 7.93 -8.17
CA THR A 36 -6.99 8.96 -8.54
C THR A 36 -5.65 8.64 -7.89
N PHE A 37 -4.60 8.49 -8.70
CA PHE A 37 -3.26 8.20 -8.19
C PHE A 37 -2.79 9.27 -7.20
N ASP A 38 -2.81 10.54 -7.62
CA ASP A 38 -2.45 11.66 -6.78
C ASP A 38 -3.22 12.93 -7.16
N THR A 39 -3.28 13.89 -6.25
CA THR A 39 -4.00 15.15 -6.41
C THR A 39 -3.11 16.32 -6.01
N PRO A 40 -3.29 17.52 -6.60
CA PRO A 40 -2.62 18.73 -6.13
C PRO A 40 -2.82 18.94 -4.62
N PRO A 41 -1.79 19.36 -3.87
CA PRO A 41 -0.50 19.87 -4.34
C PRO A 41 0.59 18.78 -4.47
N TYR A 42 0.22 17.51 -4.70
CA TYR A 42 1.13 16.36 -4.84
C TYR A 42 2.07 16.20 -3.64
N TYR A 43 1.52 16.40 -2.44
CA TYR A 43 2.28 16.43 -1.19
C TYR A 43 1.60 15.61 -0.10
N SER A 44 2.16 15.64 1.11
CA SER A 44 1.61 14.96 2.29
C SER A 44 0.23 15.49 2.73
N THR A 45 -0.26 16.56 2.10
CA THR A 45 -1.55 17.21 2.38
C THR A 45 -2.59 16.98 1.27
N SER A 46 -2.31 16.12 0.31
CA SER A 46 -3.23 15.79 -0.78
C SER A 46 -4.42 14.97 -0.28
N SER A 47 -5.64 15.38 -0.61
CA SER A 47 -6.87 14.64 -0.32
C SER A 47 -7.36 13.93 -1.57
N GLU A 48 -8.13 12.85 -1.42
CA GLU A 48 -8.62 12.04 -2.56
C GLU A 48 -7.48 11.51 -3.45
N SER A 49 -6.32 11.24 -2.84
CA SER A 49 -5.11 10.74 -3.48
C SER A 49 -4.80 9.35 -2.97
N PHE A 50 -4.76 8.36 -3.86
CA PHE A 50 -4.34 7.00 -3.52
C PHE A 50 -2.93 7.01 -2.93
N ARG A 51 -1.98 7.70 -3.57
CA ARG A 51 -0.59 7.82 -3.14
C ARG A 51 -0.51 8.34 -1.70
N ASN A 52 -1.21 9.43 -1.39
CA ASN A 52 -1.17 10.02 -0.05
C ASN A 52 -1.90 9.16 1.01
N THR A 53 -2.91 8.41 0.58
CA THR A 53 -3.65 7.48 1.43
C THR A 53 -2.83 6.26 1.78
N VAL A 54 -2.27 5.56 0.78
CA VAL A 54 -1.44 4.36 1.02
C VAL A 54 -0.15 4.69 1.77
N GLU A 55 0.45 5.85 1.49
CA GLU A 55 1.60 6.38 2.25
C GLU A 55 1.24 6.63 3.71
N GLY A 56 -0.01 7.00 3.99
CA GLY A 56 -0.58 7.05 5.33
C GLY A 56 -0.67 8.44 5.93
N TYR A 57 -0.81 9.49 5.11
CA TYR A 57 -1.11 10.85 5.58
C TYR A 57 -2.60 11.20 5.55
N SER A 58 -3.37 10.49 4.73
CA SER A 58 -4.83 10.59 4.68
C SER A 58 -5.51 9.41 5.39
N ALA A 59 -6.78 9.58 5.75
CA ALA A 59 -7.62 8.45 6.16
C ALA A 59 -7.76 7.45 5.00
N PRO A 60 -8.02 6.16 5.28
CA PRO A 60 -8.12 5.13 4.24
C PRO A 60 -9.12 5.43 3.11
N GLN A 61 -10.13 6.26 3.38
CA GLN A 61 -11.13 6.69 2.39
C GLN A 61 -10.72 7.93 1.56
N GLY A 62 -9.48 8.44 1.70
CA GLY A 62 -8.94 9.54 0.90
C GLY A 62 -8.89 10.91 1.60
N GLY A 63 -9.67 11.12 2.66
CA GLY A 63 -9.74 12.39 3.38
C GLY A 63 -8.44 12.75 4.11
N TYR A 64 -7.82 13.87 3.77
CA TYR A 64 -6.63 14.36 4.48
C TYR A 64 -7.00 14.95 5.86
N ASP A 65 -6.27 14.53 6.90
CA ASP A 65 -6.31 15.12 8.23
C ASP A 65 -4.88 15.16 8.81
N PRO A 66 -4.36 16.32 9.25
CA PRO A 66 -3.00 16.45 9.77
C PRO A 66 -2.68 15.52 10.96
N VAL A 67 -3.67 15.07 11.74
CA VAL A 67 -3.43 14.19 12.89
C VAL A 67 -3.40 12.71 12.53
N VAL A 68 -4.02 12.33 11.41
CA VAL A 68 -4.19 10.93 10.99
C VAL A 68 -2.86 10.35 10.52
N ARG A 69 -2.55 9.13 10.97
CA ARG A 69 -1.55 8.28 10.35
C ARG A 69 -2.18 6.90 10.15
N SER A 70 -2.18 6.43 8.92
CA SER A 70 -2.79 5.17 8.50
C SER A 70 -1.74 4.32 7.75
N LEU A 71 -2.12 3.10 7.36
CA LEU A 71 -1.38 2.25 6.41
C LEU A 71 0.15 2.25 6.62
N HIS A 72 0.93 2.65 5.62
CA HIS A 72 2.40 2.61 5.64
C HIS A 72 3.00 3.41 6.82
N ASN A 73 2.61 4.68 6.99
CA ASN A 73 3.11 5.51 8.08
C ASN A 73 2.74 4.94 9.46
N LEU A 74 1.52 4.41 9.61
CA LEU A 74 1.08 3.79 10.85
C LEU A 74 1.93 2.55 11.18
N ALA A 75 2.20 1.69 10.18
CA ALA A 75 3.04 0.51 10.36
C ALA A 75 4.48 0.88 10.79
N HIS A 76 5.07 1.94 10.22
CA HIS A 76 6.36 2.46 10.66
C HIS A 76 6.31 2.97 12.11
N LEU A 77 5.32 3.79 12.45
CA LEU A 77 5.19 4.40 13.77
C LEU A 77 4.88 3.38 14.87
N PHE A 78 4.14 2.32 14.52
CA PHE A 78 3.83 1.20 15.41
C PHE A 78 5.09 0.54 15.98
N LEU A 79 6.18 0.47 15.20
CA LEU A 79 7.44 -0.15 15.64
C LEU A 79 8.14 0.62 16.76
N ASN A 80 7.83 1.92 16.93
CA ASN A 80 8.34 2.80 18.00
C ASN A 80 9.84 2.60 18.28
N GLY A 81 10.66 2.90 17.26
CA GLY A 81 12.10 2.65 17.32
C GLY A 81 12.80 3.04 16.03
N THR A 82 13.86 2.31 15.67
CA THR A 82 14.64 2.48 14.43
C THR A 82 13.74 2.45 13.20
N GLY A 83 12.81 1.48 13.13
CA GLY A 83 11.86 1.34 12.02
C GLY A 83 10.87 2.50 11.85
N GLY A 84 10.68 3.36 12.86
CA GLY A 84 9.76 4.49 12.82
C GLY A 84 10.41 5.83 12.46
N GLN A 85 11.71 5.85 12.13
CA GLN A 85 12.45 7.06 11.80
C GLN A 85 12.88 7.03 10.33
N THR A 86 12.42 7.98 9.51
CA THR A 86 12.62 7.97 8.04
C THR A 86 14.07 7.78 7.61
N HIS A 87 15.03 8.38 8.31
CA HIS A 87 16.46 8.31 7.98
C HIS A 87 17.15 7.02 8.48
N LEU A 88 16.50 6.22 9.32
CA LEU A 88 17.05 4.98 9.89
C LEU A 88 16.21 3.75 9.61
N SER A 89 14.97 3.89 9.15
CA SER A 89 14.01 2.80 9.06
C SER A 89 14.52 1.59 8.28
N PRO A 90 15.32 1.71 7.20
CA PRO A 90 15.88 0.56 6.51
C PRO A 90 16.91 -0.25 7.30
N ASN A 91 17.42 0.26 8.44
CA ASN A 91 18.28 -0.53 9.33
C ASN A 91 17.50 -1.63 10.06
N ASP A 92 16.18 -1.48 10.20
CA ASP A 92 15.30 -2.52 10.72
C ASP A 92 14.81 -3.41 9.55
N PRO A 93 15.10 -4.73 9.54
CA PRO A 93 14.71 -5.59 8.42
C PRO A 93 13.21 -5.73 8.19
N ILE A 94 12.36 -5.34 9.16
CA ILE A 94 10.91 -5.24 8.95
C ILE A 94 10.59 -4.26 7.81
N PHE A 95 11.45 -3.27 7.55
CA PHE A 95 11.33 -2.33 6.44
C PHE A 95 11.09 -3.03 5.10
N VAL A 96 11.83 -4.10 4.81
CA VAL A 96 11.69 -4.84 3.55
C VAL A 96 10.29 -5.44 3.44
N LEU A 97 9.84 -6.14 4.48
CA LEU A 97 8.52 -6.79 4.49
C LEU A 97 7.38 -5.77 4.42
N LEU A 98 7.51 -4.66 5.16
CA LEU A 98 6.56 -3.56 5.15
C LEU A 98 6.44 -2.97 3.75
N HIS A 99 7.55 -2.62 3.11
CA HIS A 99 7.52 -2.03 1.77
C HIS A 99 7.13 -3.02 0.67
N THR A 100 7.44 -4.32 0.79
CA THR A 100 6.91 -5.31 -0.16
C THR A 100 5.39 -5.43 -0.09
N PHE A 101 4.79 -5.25 1.09
CA PHE A 101 3.34 -5.24 1.21
C PHE A 101 2.72 -3.93 0.69
N THR A 102 3.37 -2.79 0.95
CA THR A 102 2.98 -1.51 0.34
C THR A 102 3.05 -1.55 -1.20
N ASP A 103 4.10 -2.16 -1.76
CA ASP A 103 4.24 -2.35 -3.20
C ASP A 103 3.18 -3.28 -3.77
N ALA A 104 2.82 -4.36 -3.06
CA ALA A 104 1.70 -5.22 -3.46
C ALA A 104 0.37 -4.45 -3.56
N ILE A 105 0.08 -3.53 -2.62
CA ILE A 105 -1.12 -2.68 -2.68
C ILE A 105 -1.04 -1.75 -3.91
N PHE A 106 0.14 -1.22 -4.21
CA PHE A 106 0.35 -0.37 -5.38
C PHE A 106 0.18 -1.14 -6.70
N ASP A 107 0.75 -2.33 -6.83
CA ASP A 107 0.60 -3.21 -8.00
C ASP A 107 -0.86 -3.62 -8.22
N GLU A 108 -1.58 -3.95 -7.14
CA GLU A 108 -3.03 -4.20 -7.20
C GLU A 108 -3.80 -2.98 -7.68
N TRP A 109 -3.45 -1.78 -7.19
CA TRP A 109 -4.08 -0.54 -7.62
C TRP A 109 -3.84 -0.27 -9.11
N LEU A 110 -2.61 -0.48 -9.60
CA LEU A 110 -2.28 -0.39 -11.03
C LEU A 110 -3.10 -1.38 -11.86
N SER A 111 -3.24 -2.61 -11.39
CA SER A 111 -4.03 -3.67 -12.05
C SER A 111 -5.53 -3.34 -12.11
N ARG A 112 -6.11 -2.86 -11.00
CA ARG A 112 -7.55 -2.51 -10.92
C ARG A 112 -7.94 -1.33 -11.79
N HIS A 113 -7.14 -0.28 -11.76
CA HIS A 113 -7.51 1.00 -12.36
C HIS A 113 -6.91 1.21 -13.75
N ALA A 114 -5.90 0.43 -14.13
CA ALA A 114 -5.17 0.54 -15.40
C ALA A 114 -4.94 2.02 -15.80
N PRO A 115 -4.37 2.83 -14.89
CA PRO A 115 -4.32 4.27 -15.08
C PRO A 115 -3.48 4.62 -16.30
N GLY A 116 -3.96 5.59 -17.09
CA GLY A 116 -3.12 6.21 -18.10
C GLY A 116 -1.97 6.96 -17.44
N ILE A 117 -0.81 7.02 -18.09
CA ILE A 117 0.42 7.65 -17.57
C ILE A 117 0.21 9.14 -17.17
N ALA A 118 -0.78 9.80 -17.77
CA ALA A 118 -1.13 11.19 -17.49
C ALA A 118 -1.66 11.46 -16.08
N VAL A 119 -2.01 10.43 -15.29
CA VAL A 119 -2.46 10.63 -13.89
C VAL A 119 -1.30 10.98 -12.94
N TYR A 120 -0.06 10.71 -13.36
CA TYR A 120 1.13 11.03 -12.58
C TYR A 120 1.63 12.43 -13.02
N PRO A 121 1.78 13.41 -12.11
CA PRO A 121 2.16 14.78 -12.45
C PRO A 121 3.51 14.86 -13.19
N GLU A 122 3.51 15.52 -14.35
CA GLU A 122 4.73 15.82 -15.12
C GLU A 122 5.55 16.96 -14.51
N GLU A 123 4.85 17.94 -13.92
CA GLU A 123 5.41 19.15 -13.35
C GLU A 123 4.67 19.54 -12.06
N ASP A 124 5.19 20.56 -11.36
CA ASP A 124 4.66 21.12 -10.11
C ASP A 124 4.55 20.16 -8.91
N ALA A 125 5.02 18.92 -9.03
CA ALA A 125 5.25 18.07 -7.86
C ALA A 125 6.49 18.57 -7.09
N PRO A 126 6.61 18.25 -5.78
CA PRO A 126 7.82 18.52 -5.03
C PRO A 126 9.07 17.98 -5.73
N ILE A 127 10.21 18.64 -5.53
CA ILE A 127 11.47 18.25 -6.16
C ILE A 127 11.75 16.74 -5.96
N GLY A 128 12.07 16.05 -7.05
CA GLY A 128 12.29 14.60 -7.04
C GLY A 128 11.05 13.77 -7.41
N HIS A 129 9.84 14.33 -7.34
CA HIS A 129 8.60 13.59 -7.52
C HIS A 129 7.93 13.76 -8.89
N ASN A 130 8.42 14.63 -9.78
CA ASN A 130 7.88 14.72 -11.14
C ASN A 130 8.03 13.36 -11.86
N ARG A 131 7.06 13.02 -12.72
CA ARG A 131 6.99 11.73 -13.44
C ARG A 131 8.28 11.35 -14.18
N GLN A 132 8.96 12.32 -14.78
CA GLN A 132 10.20 12.12 -15.56
C GLN A 132 11.48 12.29 -14.73
N PHE A 133 11.36 12.51 -13.42
CA PHE A 133 12.51 12.68 -12.56
C PHE A 133 13.21 11.33 -12.33
N ASN A 134 14.55 11.31 -12.40
CA ASN A 134 15.34 10.14 -12.03
C ASN A 134 15.28 9.94 -10.51
N MET A 135 14.74 8.83 -10.05
CA MET A 135 14.64 8.51 -8.63
C MET A 135 16.03 8.52 -7.97
N VAL A 136 16.22 9.46 -7.05
CA VAL A 136 17.50 9.66 -6.38
C VAL A 136 17.66 8.61 -5.26
N PRO A 137 18.83 7.99 -5.07
CA PRO A 137 20.09 8.14 -5.82
C PRO A 137 20.41 6.91 -6.71
N PHE A 138 19.41 6.30 -7.36
CA PHE A 138 19.63 5.05 -8.09
C PHE A 138 20.56 5.21 -9.31
N TRP A 139 21.30 4.15 -9.62
CA TRP A 139 22.20 4.07 -10.77
C TRP A 139 22.14 2.68 -11.42
N PRO A 140 21.99 2.56 -12.75
CA PRO A 140 21.83 3.65 -13.73
C PRO A 140 20.56 4.48 -13.46
N PRO A 141 20.47 5.71 -14.00
CA PRO A 141 19.30 6.56 -13.79
C PRO A 141 18.02 5.84 -14.22
N VAL A 142 17.01 5.87 -13.37
CA VAL A 142 15.69 5.28 -13.58
C VAL A 142 14.63 6.28 -13.15
N THR A 143 13.64 6.51 -14.00
CA THR A 143 12.58 7.51 -13.76
C THR A 143 11.43 6.93 -12.94
N ASN A 144 10.64 7.80 -12.31
CA ASN A 144 9.37 7.38 -11.66
C ASN A 144 8.43 6.66 -12.67
N ALA A 145 8.39 7.15 -13.92
CA ALA A 145 7.57 6.58 -14.99
C ALA A 145 7.90 5.12 -15.32
N GLU A 146 9.17 4.71 -15.22
CA GLU A 146 9.60 3.34 -15.51
C GLU A 146 9.08 2.33 -14.48
N MET A 147 8.78 2.78 -13.25
CA MET A 147 8.21 1.93 -12.19
C MET A 147 6.68 2.03 -12.12
N PHE A 148 6.05 2.92 -12.89
CA PHE A 148 4.59 3.10 -12.90
C PHE A 148 3.92 2.13 -13.88
N VAL A 149 4.17 0.84 -13.67
CA VAL A 149 3.75 -0.28 -14.54
C VAL A 149 3.40 -1.49 -13.69
N THR A 150 2.52 -2.36 -14.17
CA THR A 150 2.20 -3.60 -13.46
C THR A 150 3.42 -4.52 -13.41
N ALA A 151 3.74 -5.02 -12.23
CA ALA A 151 4.95 -5.81 -11.98
C ALA A 151 4.99 -7.14 -12.76
N PRO A 152 3.89 -7.91 -12.90
CA PRO A 152 3.94 -9.21 -13.57
C PRO A 152 4.35 -9.12 -15.03
N GLU A 153 3.84 -8.13 -15.77
CA GLU A 153 4.14 -7.98 -17.19
C GLU A 153 5.44 -7.21 -17.47
N ASN A 154 5.86 -6.31 -16.57
CA ASN A 154 6.90 -5.33 -16.88
C ASN A 154 8.16 -5.45 -16.02
N LEU A 155 8.07 -5.99 -14.80
CA LEU A 155 9.17 -6.02 -13.82
C LEU A 155 9.58 -7.46 -13.42
N GLY A 156 8.83 -8.47 -13.84
CA GLY A 156 9.21 -9.88 -13.71
C GLY A 156 8.94 -10.49 -12.32
N TYR A 157 8.06 -9.87 -11.53
CA TYR A 157 7.62 -10.41 -10.25
C TYR A 157 6.10 -10.25 -10.06
N THR A 158 5.52 -11.07 -9.19
CA THR A 158 4.10 -11.00 -8.80
C THR A 158 3.95 -11.33 -7.33
N TYR A 159 2.85 -10.89 -6.73
CA TYR A 159 2.52 -11.20 -5.35
C TYR A 159 1.55 -12.37 -5.24
N GLU A 160 1.85 -13.31 -4.35
CA GLU A 160 0.87 -14.30 -3.89
C GLU A 160 0.10 -13.71 -2.71
N VAL A 161 -0.95 -12.95 -3.02
CA VAL A 161 -1.80 -12.27 -2.03
C VAL A 161 -3.25 -12.32 -2.47
N THR A 162 -4.17 -12.40 -1.50
CA THR A 162 -5.61 -12.29 -1.75
C THR A 162 -6.12 -11.03 -1.05
N TRP A 163 -6.71 -10.13 -1.83
CA TRP A 163 -7.26 -8.89 -1.29
C TRP A 163 -8.61 -9.14 -0.65
N PRO A 164 -8.89 -8.54 0.52
CA PRO A 164 -10.25 -8.54 1.05
C PRO A 164 -11.16 -7.87 0.02
N SER A 165 -12.23 -8.54 -0.38
CA SER A 165 -13.31 -7.90 -1.14
C SER A 165 -14.33 -7.35 -0.17
N GLU A 166 -15.10 -6.32 -0.57
CA GLU A 166 -16.23 -5.81 0.23
C GLU A 166 -17.15 -6.95 0.71
N ILE A 167 -17.29 -7.99 -0.11
CA ILE A 167 -18.09 -9.19 0.18
C ILE A 167 -17.49 -10.00 1.33
N VAL A 168 -16.16 -10.18 1.40
CA VAL A 168 -15.51 -10.96 2.46
C VAL A 168 -15.38 -10.16 3.75
N ALA A 169 -15.14 -8.86 3.67
CA ALA A 169 -15.09 -7.98 4.84
C ALA A 169 -16.46 -7.93 5.56
N ALA A 170 -17.56 -7.81 4.81
CA ALA A 170 -18.91 -7.86 5.35
C ALA A 170 -19.24 -9.23 5.98
N VAL A 171 -18.80 -10.34 5.38
CA VAL A 171 -19.04 -11.70 5.88
C VAL A 171 -18.26 -11.99 7.17
N LEU A 172 -17.03 -11.49 7.31
CA LEU A 172 -16.24 -11.64 8.54
C LEU A 172 -16.85 -10.87 9.72
N VAL A 173 -17.35 -9.65 9.48
CA VAL A 173 -18.03 -8.85 10.51
C VAL A 173 -19.36 -9.50 10.93
N ALA A 174 -20.16 -10.01 9.98
CA ALA A 174 -21.41 -10.69 10.30
C ALA A 174 -21.21 -12.04 11.03
N ALA A 175 -20.16 -12.80 10.70
CA ALA A 175 -19.87 -14.09 11.32
C ALA A 175 -19.40 -13.97 12.78
N VAL A 176 -18.67 -12.90 13.12
CA VAL A 176 -18.22 -12.62 14.50
C VAL A 176 -19.38 -12.15 15.39
N VAL A 177 -20.36 -11.44 14.83
CA VAL A 177 -21.52 -10.92 15.60
C VAL A 177 -22.63 -11.97 15.77
N SER A 178 -22.73 -12.96 14.88
CA SER A 178 -23.81 -13.98 14.90
C SER A 178 -23.40 -15.36 15.43
N GLY A 179 -22.14 -15.55 15.85
CA GLY A 179 -21.67 -16.77 16.49
C GLY A 179 -21.86 -18.05 15.65
N SER A 180 -21.97 -17.93 14.33
CA SER A 180 -22.31 -19.04 13.44
C SER A 180 -21.20 -19.28 12.43
N TRP A 181 -20.16 -20.00 12.84
CA TRP A 181 -19.18 -20.56 11.91
C TRP A 181 -19.86 -21.68 11.09
N ARG A 182 -20.27 -21.37 9.87
CA ARG A 182 -20.50 -22.38 8.84
C ARG A 182 -19.63 -22.05 7.64
N VAL A 183 -18.68 -22.93 7.36
CA VAL A 183 -17.88 -22.92 6.14
C VAL A 183 -18.84 -23.02 4.95
N PRO A 184 -18.91 -22.02 4.05
CA PRO A 184 -19.63 -22.19 2.81
C PRO A 184 -18.80 -23.14 1.94
N CYS A 185 -19.32 -24.35 1.71
CA CYS A 185 -18.86 -25.15 0.58
C CYS A 185 -19.28 -24.40 -0.69
N VAL A 186 -18.33 -23.74 -1.34
CA VAL A 186 -18.54 -23.22 -2.69
C VAL A 186 -18.60 -24.42 -3.64
N PRO A 187 -19.70 -24.67 -4.37
CA PRO A 187 -19.70 -25.67 -5.42
C PRO A 187 -18.79 -25.17 -6.53
N ALA A 188 -17.82 -25.98 -6.95
CA ALA A 188 -17.03 -25.73 -8.14
C ALA A 188 -17.97 -25.67 -9.36
N THR A 189 -18.35 -24.47 -9.79
CA THR A 189 -19.01 -24.26 -11.07
C THR A 189 -17.94 -24.32 -12.16
N SER A 190 -17.97 -25.42 -12.88
CA SER A 190 -17.23 -25.67 -14.10
C SER A 190 -17.40 -24.53 -15.11
N ALA A 191 -16.34 -23.75 -15.35
CA ALA A 191 -16.20 -22.93 -16.55
C ALA A 191 -15.04 -23.48 -17.38
N ARG A 192 -15.40 -24.43 -18.25
CA ARG A 192 -14.75 -24.85 -19.51
C ARG A 192 -13.24 -24.62 -19.66
N LEU A 193 -12.54 -25.75 -19.67
CA LEU A 193 -11.39 -26.01 -20.55
C LEU A 193 -11.55 -25.28 -21.89
N ARG A 194 -10.66 -24.33 -22.18
CA ARG A 194 -10.36 -23.98 -23.57
C ARG A 194 -9.44 -25.07 -24.11
N ASP A 195 -10.02 -25.83 -25.01
CA ASP A 195 -9.38 -26.82 -25.88
C ASP A 195 -8.16 -26.19 -26.58
N TRP A 196 -6.96 -26.59 -26.18
CA TRP A 196 -5.77 -26.45 -27.00
C TRP A 196 -5.63 -27.73 -27.82
N SER A 197 -6.36 -27.78 -28.93
CA SER A 197 -6.02 -28.70 -30.01
C SER A 197 -6.42 -28.15 -31.38
N ARG A 198 -5.38 -27.96 -32.22
CA ARG A 198 -5.32 -27.83 -33.69
C ARG A 198 -5.09 -26.43 -34.27
N CYS A 199 -3.96 -26.38 -35.01
CA CYS A 199 -3.47 -25.43 -36.02
C CYS A 199 -2.91 -24.09 -35.54
#